data_AF-A0A1H6Y7J8-F1
#
_entry.id   AF-A0A1H6Y7J8-F1
#
_cell.length_a   1.000
_cell.length_b   1.000
_cell.length_c   1.000
_cell.angle_alpha   90.00
_cell.angle_beta   90.00
_cell.angle_gamma   90.00
#
_symmetry.space_group_name_H-M   'P 1'
#
loop_
_entity.id
_entity.type
_entity.pdbx_description
1 polymer ?
#
loop_
_entity_poly.entity_id
_entity_poly.type
_entity_poly.pdbx_seq_one_letter_code
_entity_poly.pdbx_strand_id
1 'polypeptide(L)'
;MADNLFSSDQSEYLKQHVKNISNSDLADLMNTRFGLSLTCRQINTYKKNHNLSSGLNGHFTKGHIPVNKGKKYPDMPRNAGMFKKGQKPHNYLPVGSERVNGDGYVDIKVADPHKWVGKHILLWEAAHGKKPRGHVIIFADRNTKNFELDNLVLVQRIEFLIMNKRSLITQNTELTKSGLNLAKLYSKLNERKKKGK
;
A
#
# COMPACT_ATOMS: atom_id res chain seq x y z
N MET A 1 -47.65 -27.64 23.35
CA MET A 1 -46.59 -28.26 24.18
C MET A 1 -45.35 -28.25 23.31
N ALA A 2 -44.28 -27.55 23.71
CA ALA A 2 -43.05 -27.57 22.91
C ALA A 2 -42.42 -28.95 23.07
N ASP A 3 -42.24 -29.68 21.96
CA ASP A 3 -41.54 -30.97 21.97
C ASP A 3 -40.09 -30.73 22.40
N ASN A 4 -39.76 -31.11 23.63
CA ASN A 4 -38.39 -31.08 24.11
C ASN A 4 -37.59 -32.14 23.35
N LEU A 5 -36.55 -31.71 22.63
CA LEU A 5 -35.65 -32.55 21.85
C LEU A 5 -34.97 -33.66 22.70
N PHE A 6 -34.93 -33.49 24.02
CA PHE A 6 -34.33 -34.42 24.96
C PHE A 6 -35.34 -34.90 26.00
N SER A 7 -35.26 -36.18 26.34
CA SER A 7 -35.91 -36.72 27.53
C SER A 7 -35.34 -36.10 28.82
N SER A 8 -36.02 -36.27 29.95
CA SER A 8 -35.54 -35.75 31.23
C SER A 8 -34.13 -36.28 31.55
N ASP A 9 -33.91 -37.58 31.37
CA ASP A 9 -32.62 -38.23 31.64
C ASP A 9 -31.50 -37.72 30.73
N GLN A 10 -31.80 -37.49 29.45
CA GLN A 10 -30.85 -36.93 28.48
C GLN A 10 -30.48 -35.49 28.85
N SER A 11 -31.46 -34.70 29.31
CA SER A 11 -31.23 -33.32 29.72
C SER A 11 -30.37 -33.23 30.98
N GLU A 12 -30.60 -34.11 31.96
CA GLU A 12 -29.84 -34.21 33.20
C GLU A 12 -28.38 -34.55 32.90
N TYR A 13 -28.21 -35.57 32.05
CA TYR A 13 -26.89 -36.02 31.64
C TYR A 13 -26.12 -34.95 30.88
N LEU A 14 -26.77 -34.25 29.94
CA LEU A 14 -26.15 -33.16 29.19
C LEU A 14 -25.67 -32.07 30.16
N LYS A 15 -26.51 -31.63 31.11
CA LYS A 15 -26.17 -30.60 32.11
C LYS A 15 -24.92 -30.96 32.93
N GLN A 16 -24.79 -32.22 33.34
CA GLN A 16 -23.63 -32.71 34.10
C GLN A 16 -22.33 -32.64 33.29
N HIS A 17 -22.39 -32.75 31.96
CA HIS A 17 -21.22 -32.86 31.08
C HIS A 17 -20.94 -31.61 30.24
N VAL A 18 -21.57 -30.46 30.54
CA VAL A 18 -21.37 -29.23 29.75
C VAL A 18 -19.98 -28.60 29.94
N LYS A 19 -19.40 -28.71 31.14
CA LYS A 19 -18.21 -27.92 31.52
C LYS A 19 -16.96 -28.40 30.78
N ASN A 20 -16.20 -27.43 30.26
CA ASN A 20 -14.92 -27.60 29.54
C ASN A 20 -14.95 -28.50 28.30
N ILE A 21 -16.13 -28.81 27.75
CA ILE A 21 -16.29 -29.65 26.56
C ILE A 21 -16.83 -28.82 25.39
N SER A 22 -16.31 -29.07 24.19
CA SER A 22 -16.76 -28.40 22.97
C SER A 22 -18.16 -28.88 22.57
N ASN A 23 -18.89 -28.09 21.78
CA ASN A 23 -20.22 -28.52 21.33
C ASN A 23 -20.16 -29.75 20.40
N SER A 24 -19.04 -29.98 19.72
CA SER A 24 -18.83 -31.17 18.89
C SER A 24 -18.66 -32.39 19.77
N ASP A 25 -17.71 -32.32 20.71
CA ASP A 25 -17.42 -33.45 21.60
C ASP A 25 -18.63 -33.80 22.49
N LEU A 26 -19.40 -32.79 22.91
CA LEU A 26 -20.63 -33.02 23.66
C LEU A 26 -21.72 -33.70 22.81
N ALA A 27 -21.78 -33.41 21.51
CA ALA A 27 -22.68 -34.10 20.59
C ALA A 27 -22.26 -35.57 20.44
N ASP A 28 -20.97 -35.83 20.23
CA ASP A 28 -20.42 -37.19 20.11
C ASP A 28 -20.66 -38.02 21.38
N LEU A 29 -20.50 -37.39 22.55
CA LEU A 29 -20.74 -38.00 23.85
C LEU A 29 -22.22 -38.37 24.07
N MET A 30 -23.14 -37.47 23.70
CA MET A 30 -24.59 -37.73 23.74
C MET A 30 -25.01 -38.83 22.74
N ASN A 31 -24.45 -38.80 21.53
CA ASN A 31 -24.70 -39.80 20.49
C ASN A 31 -24.23 -41.18 20.91
N THR A 32 -23.03 -41.27 21.47
CA THR A 32 -22.44 -42.53 21.95
C THR A 32 -23.23 -43.13 23.11
N ARG A 33 -23.67 -42.31 24.07
CA ARG A 33 -24.38 -42.82 25.27
C ARG A 33 -25.81 -43.23 24.99
N PHE A 34 -26.53 -42.48 24.15
CA PHE A 34 -27.97 -42.65 23.95
C PHE A 34 -28.35 -43.15 22.56
N GLY A 35 -27.38 -43.50 21.71
CA GLY A 35 -27.62 -43.96 20.34
C GLY A 35 -28.27 -42.89 19.46
N LEU A 36 -27.93 -41.61 19.69
CA LEU A 36 -28.50 -40.47 18.98
C LEU A 36 -27.65 -40.06 17.77
N SER A 37 -28.23 -39.21 16.92
CA SER A 37 -27.56 -38.60 15.76
C SER A 37 -27.62 -37.08 15.82
N LEU A 38 -27.22 -36.52 16.97
CA LEU A 38 -27.19 -35.09 17.23
C LEU A 38 -26.03 -34.42 16.51
N THR A 39 -26.29 -33.23 16.02
CA THR A 39 -25.29 -32.32 15.44
C THR A 39 -24.78 -31.34 16.50
N CYS A 40 -23.55 -30.85 16.30
CA CYS A 40 -22.97 -29.75 17.08
C CYS A 40 -23.91 -28.52 17.16
N ARG A 41 -24.67 -28.25 16.09
CA ARG A 41 -25.67 -27.16 16.06
C ARG A 41 -26.84 -27.41 17.01
N GLN A 42 -27.38 -28.63 17.08
CA GLN A 42 -28.47 -28.97 18.01
C GLN A 42 -28.04 -28.80 19.47
N ILE A 43 -26.82 -29.24 19.81
CA ILE A 43 -26.24 -29.03 21.14
C ILE A 43 -26.05 -27.53 21.44
N ASN A 44 -25.55 -26.75 20.48
CA ASN A 44 -25.38 -25.31 20.64
C ASN A 44 -26.73 -24.60 20.90
N THR A 45 -27.76 -24.93 20.11
CA THR A 45 -29.11 -24.38 20.28
C THR A 45 -29.68 -24.75 21.65
N TYR A 46 -29.56 -26.01 22.06
CA TYR A 46 -30.01 -26.46 23.36
C TYR A 46 -29.32 -25.71 24.50
N LYS A 47 -27.98 -25.62 24.48
CA LYS A 47 -27.21 -24.88 25.49
C LYS A 47 -27.63 -23.41 25.58
N LYS A 48 -27.88 -22.75 24.44
CA LYS A 48 -28.38 -21.36 24.41
C LYS A 48 -29.76 -21.23 25.04
N ASN A 49 -30.70 -22.10 24.69
CA ASN A 49 -32.07 -22.04 25.20
C ASN A 49 -32.16 -22.36 26.71
N HIS A 50 -31.20 -23.11 27.24
CA HIS A 50 -31.15 -23.51 28.65
C HIS A 50 -30.07 -22.79 29.46
N ASN A 51 -29.48 -21.71 28.94
CA ASN A 51 -28.45 -20.90 29.62
C ASN A 51 -27.24 -21.72 30.12
N LEU A 52 -26.86 -22.76 29.38
CA LEU A 52 -25.74 -23.65 29.71
C LEU A 52 -24.45 -23.17 29.03
N SER A 53 -23.40 -22.93 29.82
CA SER A 53 -22.08 -22.53 29.33
C SER A 53 -21.01 -23.56 29.67
N SER A 54 -20.21 -23.95 28.65
CA SER A 54 -19.05 -24.81 28.82
C SER A 54 -17.85 -24.09 29.44
N GLY A 55 -17.86 -22.76 29.51
CA GLY A 55 -16.71 -21.98 30.00
C GLY A 55 -15.55 -21.88 29.01
N LEU A 56 -15.66 -22.52 27.83
CA LEU A 56 -14.70 -22.36 26.75
C LEU A 56 -14.88 -21.00 26.08
N ASN A 57 -13.81 -20.21 26.03
CA ASN A 57 -13.83 -18.86 25.47
C ASN A 57 -13.22 -18.78 24.06
N GLY A 58 -12.56 -19.84 23.58
CA GLY A 58 -11.89 -19.88 22.27
C GLY A 58 -10.67 -18.96 22.15
N HIS A 59 -10.17 -18.41 23.26
CA HIS A 59 -9.01 -17.52 23.25
C HIS A 59 -7.72 -18.33 23.33
N PHE A 60 -6.71 -17.94 22.55
CA PHE A 60 -5.36 -18.45 22.75
C PHE A 60 -4.82 -17.97 24.11
N THR A 61 -4.20 -18.86 24.88
CA THR A 61 -3.60 -18.51 26.17
C THR A 61 -2.43 -17.56 26.00
N LYS A 62 -2.17 -16.71 27.00
CA LYS A 62 -1.01 -15.82 27.00
C LYS A 62 0.27 -16.64 26.87
N GLY A 63 1.07 -16.36 25.84
CA GLY A 63 2.27 -17.14 25.52
C GLY A 63 2.09 -18.20 24.43
N HIS A 64 0.88 -18.39 23.91
CA HIS A 64 0.65 -19.27 22.76
C HIS A 64 1.48 -18.83 21.54
N ILE A 65 2.30 -19.76 21.03
CA ILE A 65 3.12 -19.57 19.83
C ILE A 65 2.39 -20.24 18.66
N PRO A 66 1.93 -19.46 17.65
CA PRO A 66 1.35 -20.04 16.45
C PRO A 66 2.31 -21.01 15.75
N VAL A 67 1.77 -22.09 15.18
CA VAL A 67 2.53 -23.16 14.50
C VAL A 67 3.42 -22.64 13.36
N ASN A 68 3.04 -21.51 12.77
CA ASN A 68 3.75 -20.84 11.67
C ASN A 68 4.75 -19.75 12.14
N LYS A 69 4.86 -19.46 13.45
CA LYS A 69 5.78 -18.42 13.94
C LYS A 69 7.22 -18.82 13.59
N GLY A 70 7.93 -17.91 12.91
CA GLY A 70 9.31 -18.14 12.47
C GLY A 70 9.48 -19.09 11.27
N LYS A 71 8.39 -19.68 10.77
CA LYS A 71 8.42 -20.52 9.56
C LYS A 71 8.02 -19.67 8.36
N LYS A 72 8.90 -19.58 7.37
CA LYS A 72 8.58 -18.94 6.09
C LYS A 72 7.79 -19.93 5.23
N TYR A 73 6.46 -19.82 5.26
CA TYR A 73 5.52 -20.66 4.50
C TYR A 73 5.72 -22.17 4.73
N PRO A 74 5.45 -22.70 5.94
CA PRO A 74 5.47 -24.15 6.14
C PRO A 74 4.47 -24.80 5.17
N ASP A 75 4.96 -25.77 4.39
CA ASP A 75 4.17 -26.64 3.50
C ASP A 75 3.48 -25.96 2.30
N MET A 76 3.90 -24.75 1.91
CA MET A 76 3.37 -24.10 0.71
C MET A 76 4.10 -24.57 -0.55
N PRO A 77 3.43 -25.19 -1.54
CA PRO A 77 4.06 -25.51 -2.82
C PRO A 77 4.48 -24.22 -3.52
N ARG A 78 5.55 -24.31 -4.33
CA ARG A 78 6.09 -23.17 -5.07
C ARG A 78 5.00 -22.57 -5.96
N ASN A 79 4.55 -21.35 -5.66
CA ASN A 79 3.58 -20.63 -6.47
C ASN A 79 4.26 -19.57 -7.36
N ALA A 80 3.53 -19.04 -8.35
CA ALA A 80 4.05 -18.10 -9.35
C ALA A 80 4.66 -16.81 -8.76
N GLY A 81 4.37 -16.48 -7.50
CA GLY A 81 4.91 -15.30 -6.80
C GLY A 81 6.27 -15.52 -6.13
N MET A 82 6.82 -16.74 -6.13
CA MET A 82 8.11 -17.04 -5.51
C MET A 82 9.27 -16.83 -6.49
N PHE A 83 9.75 -15.58 -6.57
CA PHE A 83 10.94 -15.23 -7.35
C PHE A 83 12.21 -15.84 -6.73
N LYS A 84 13.10 -16.40 -7.57
CA LYS A 84 14.43 -16.83 -7.11
C LYS A 84 15.22 -15.60 -6.65
N LYS A 85 16.08 -15.76 -5.63
CA LYS A 85 17.01 -14.68 -5.22
C LYS A 85 17.85 -14.26 -6.43
N GLY A 86 17.85 -12.97 -6.74
CA GLY A 86 18.56 -12.41 -7.90
C GLY A 86 17.80 -12.51 -9.24
N GLN A 87 16.59 -13.06 -9.26
CA GLN A 87 15.76 -13.07 -10.46
C GLN A 87 15.33 -11.64 -10.81
N LYS A 88 15.77 -11.17 -11.98
CA LYS A 88 15.32 -9.89 -12.53
C LYS A 88 13.91 -10.05 -13.11
N PRO A 89 13.00 -9.09 -12.88
CA PRO A 89 11.70 -9.07 -13.53
C PRO A 89 11.82 -9.02 -15.06
N HIS A 90 10.80 -9.50 -15.78
CA HIS A 90 10.80 -9.49 -17.25
C HIS A 90 10.89 -8.09 -17.87
N ASN A 91 10.48 -7.05 -17.14
CA ASN A 91 10.53 -5.63 -17.54
C ASN A 91 11.78 -4.91 -17.01
N TYR A 92 12.78 -5.66 -16.54
CA TYR A 92 14.04 -5.08 -16.11
C TYR A 92 14.75 -4.39 -17.28
N LEU A 93 15.20 -3.17 -17.05
CA LEU A 93 16.12 -2.43 -17.93
C LEU A 93 17.44 -2.22 -17.20
N PRO A 94 18.61 -2.36 -17.88
CA PRO A 94 19.91 -2.08 -17.28
C PRO A 94 20.10 -0.60 -16.91
N VAL A 95 21.04 -0.31 -16.02
CA VAL A 95 21.48 1.07 -15.72
C VAL A 95 22.00 1.70 -17.02
N GLY A 96 21.61 2.95 -17.28
CA GLY A 96 21.86 3.68 -18.53
C GLY A 96 20.72 3.59 -19.54
N SER A 97 19.75 2.70 -19.39
CA SER A 97 18.59 2.65 -20.28
C SER A 97 17.73 3.91 -20.19
N GLU A 98 17.17 4.31 -21.33
CA GLU A 98 16.18 5.37 -21.44
C GLU A 98 14.76 4.79 -21.49
N ARG A 99 13.80 5.51 -20.93
CA ARG A 99 12.37 5.22 -21.10
C ARG A 99 11.57 6.53 -21.16
N VAL A 100 10.44 6.50 -21.86
CA VAL A 100 9.42 7.55 -21.75
C VAL A 100 8.48 7.17 -20.59
N ASN A 101 8.31 8.07 -19.63
CA ASN A 101 7.41 7.85 -18.49
C ASN A 101 5.95 8.21 -18.82
N GLY A 102 5.03 7.94 -17.89
CA GLY A 102 3.60 8.22 -18.06
C GLY A 102 3.27 9.70 -18.30
N ASP A 103 4.15 10.61 -17.88
CA ASP A 103 4.01 12.06 -18.05
C ASP A 103 4.66 12.57 -19.36
N GLY A 104 5.22 11.66 -20.19
CA GLY A 104 5.85 11.99 -21.47
C GLY A 104 7.29 12.50 -21.38
N TYR A 105 7.94 12.43 -20.21
CA TYR A 105 9.36 12.77 -20.05
C TYR A 105 10.25 11.56 -20.32
N VAL A 106 11.46 11.82 -20.82
CA VAL A 106 12.50 10.78 -20.93
C VAL A 106 13.26 10.67 -19.60
N ASP A 107 13.25 9.48 -19.01
CA ASP A 107 14.04 9.13 -17.83
C ASP A 107 15.21 8.23 -18.21
N ILE A 108 16.35 8.40 -17.53
CA ILE A 108 17.51 7.51 -17.59
C ILE A 108 17.59 6.72 -16.27
N LYS A 109 17.83 5.42 -16.36
CA LYS A 109 18.07 4.58 -15.19
C LYS A 109 19.47 4.85 -14.65
N VAL A 110 19.59 5.42 -13.46
CA VAL A 110 20.89 5.77 -12.85
C VAL A 110 21.42 4.69 -11.91
N ALA A 111 20.55 3.83 -11.38
CA ALA A 111 20.94 2.72 -10.50
C ALA A 111 19.82 1.69 -10.30
N ASP A 112 20.20 0.49 -9.84
CA ASP A 112 19.27 -0.58 -9.49
C ASP A 112 18.65 -0.40 -8.07
N PRO A 113 17.45 -0.96 -7.83
CA PRO A 113 16.58 -1.65 -8.79
C PRO A 113 15.71 -0.71 -9.65
N HIS A 114 15.31 0.45 -9.12
CA HIS A 114 14.35 1.36 -9.76
C HIS A 114 14.71 2.85 -9.56
N LYS A 115 15.99 3.21 -9.66
CA LYS A 115 16.40 4.62 -9.59
C LYS A 115 16.43 5.21 -11.01
N TRP A 116 15.42 6.00 -11.32
CA TRP A 116 15.25 6.71 -12.59
C TRP A 116 15.31 8.22 -12.34
N VAL A 117 16.01 8.94 -13.21
CA VAL A 117 16.12 10.39 -13.16
C VAL A 117 15.81 10.95 -14.55
N GLY A 118 15.07 12.05 -14.62
CA GLY A 118 14.76 12.71 -15.88
C GLY A 118 16.03 13.11 -16.63
N LYS A 119 16.10 12.78 -17.93
CA LYS A 119 17.24 13.08 -18.80
C LYS A 119 17.58 14.57 -18.84
N HIS A 120 16.56 15.42 -18.86
CA HIS A 120 16.70 16.87 -18.77
C HIS A 120 17.40 17.34 -17.48
N ILE A 121 17.18 16.65 -16.36
CA ILE A 121 17.86 16.97 -15.09
C ILE A 121 19.34 16.61 -15.20
N LEU A 122 19.65 15.41 -15.67
CA LEU A 122 21.03 14.93 -15.80
C LEU A 122 21.85 15.81 -16.76
N LEU A 123 21.28 16.20 -17.90
CA LEU A 123 21.95 17.06 -18.87
C LEU A 123 22.20 18.47 -18.31
N TRP A 124 21.20 19.05 -17.64
CA TRP A 124 21.37 20.35 -17.01
C TRP A 124 22.41 20.29 -15.88
N GLU A 125 22.38 19.25 -15.04
CA GLU A 125 23.33 19.07 -13.94
C GLU A 125 24.76 18.82 -14.42
N ALA A 126 24.93 18.14 -15.56
CA ALA A 126 26.24 17.96 -16.18
C ALA A 126 26.87 19.29 -16.63
N ALA A 127 26.06 20.25 -17.08
CA ALA A 127 26.52 21.55 -17.55
C ALA A 127 26.65 22.62 -16.45
N HIS A 128 25.74 22.64 -15.47
CA HIS A 128 25.64 23.71 -14.45
C HIS A 128 25.98 23.26 -13.03
N GLY A 129 26.20 21.96 -12.82
CA GLY A 129 26.35 21.37 -11.50
C GLY A 129 25.01 20.97 -10.86
N LYS A 130 25.08 20.50 -9.61
CA LYS A 130 23.93 19.90 -8.92
C LYS A 130 22.76 20.89 -8.78
N LYS A 131 21.56 20.46 -9.14
CA LYS A 131 20.34 21.27 -9.02
C LYS A 131 20.10 21.67 -7.56
N PRO A 132 19.98 22.98 -7.24
CA PRO A 132 19.72 23.41 -5.87
C PRO A 132 18.38 22.93 -5.33
N ARG A 133 18.28 22.76 -4.00
CA ARG A 133 17.02 22.39 -3.34
C ARG A 133 15.94 23.45 -3.61
N GLY A 134 14.70 23.01 -3.81
CA GLY A 134 13.58 23.92 -4.10
C GLY A 134 13.52 24.44 -5.53
N HIS A 135 14.40 23.97 -6.43
CA HIS A 135 14.38 24.31 -7.84
C HIS A 135 13.92 23.14 -8.71
N VAL A 136 13.38 23.47 -9.87
CA VAL A 136 12.93 22.57 -10.93
C VAL A 136 13.56 23.00 -12.25
N ILE A 137 13.77 22.05 -13.15
CA ILE A 137 14.24 22.32 -14.50
C ILE A 137 13.04 22.12 -15.41
N ILE A 138 12.79 23.09 -16.28
CA ILE A 138 11.66 23.08 -17.19
C ILE A 138 12.15 23.21 -18.64
N PHE A 139 11.36 22.68 -19.58
CA PHE A 139 11.53 22.92 -21.00
C PHE A 139 10.86 24.24 -21.35
N ALA A 140 11.65 25.23 -21.80
CA ALA A 140 11.15 26.57 -22.10
C ALA A 140 10.19 26.61 -23.30
N ASP A 141 10.32 25.65 -24.22
CA ASP A 141 9.45 25.44 -25.39
C ASP A 141 8.27 24.48 -25.14
N ARG A 142 8.12 23.94 -23.92
CA ARG A 142 7.17 22.87 -23.54
C ARG A 142 7.36 21.52 -24.23
N ASN A 143 8.40 21.33 -25.03
CA ASN A 143 8.69 20.05 -25.66
C ASN A 143 9.56 19.18 -24.74
N THR A 144 8.96 18.16 -24.12
CA THR A 144 9.64 17.25 -23.18
C THR A 144 10.75 16.38 -23.79
N LYS A 145 10.95 16.49 -25.12
CA LYS A 145 11.97 15.79 -25.89
C LYS A 145 13.05 16.72 -26.46
N ASN A 146 12.94 18.03 -26.28
CA ASN A 146 13.96 18.98 -26.71
C ASN A 146 15.02 19.18 -25.60
N PHE A 147 16.13 18.46 -25.71
CA PHE A 147 17.19 18.43 -24.70
C PHE A 147 18.33 19.45 -24.93
N GLU A 148 18.14 20.44 -25.80
CA GLU A 148 19.09 21.54 -25.95
C GLU A 148 19.28 22.28 -24.62
N LEU A 149 20.53 22.53 -24.23
CA LEU A 149 20.85 23.14 -22.94
C LEU A 149 20.17 24.50 -22.75
N ASP A 150 20.08 25.31 -23.81
CA ASP A 150 19.45 26.63 -23.79
C ASP A 150 17.92 26.60 -23.60
N ASN A 151 17.31 25.44 -23.86
CA ASN A 151 15.89 25.18 -23.62
C ASN A 151 15.62 24.71 -22.18
N LEU A 152 16.65 24.22 -21.46
CA LEU A 152 16.54 23.73 -20.10
C LEU A 152 16.77 24.86 -19.09
N VAL A 153 15.68 25.35 -18.50
CA VAL A 153 15.72 26.50 -17.61
C VAL A 153 15.51 26.08 -16.15
N LEU A 154 16.43 26.50 -15.28
CA LEU A 154 16.31 26.35 -13.84
C LEU A 154 15.35 27.42 -13.27
N VAL A 155 14.35 26.97 -12.52
CA VAL A 155 13.30 27.83 -11.96
C VAL A 155 13.04 27.45 -10.49
N GLN A 156 12.78 28.44 -9.62
CA GLN A 156 12.33 28.13 -8.26
C GLN A 156 10.90 27.60 -8.27
N ARG A 157 10.56 26.66 -7.37
CA ARG A 157 9.19 26.10 -7.32
C ARG A 157 8.09 27.16 -7.17
N ILE A 158 8.37 28.26 -6.46
CA ILE A 158 7.40 29.36 -6.29
C ILE A 158 7.23 30.19 -7.56
N GLU A 159 8.31 30.44 -8.30
CA GLU A 159 8.28 31.12 -9.60
C GLU A 159 7.53 30.25 -10.60
N PHE A 160 7.83 28.95 -10.66
CA PHE A 160 7.14 28.00 -11.52
C PHE A 160 5.63 27.92 -11.23
N LEU A 161 5.24 27.98 -9.95
CA LEU A 161 3.83 28.07 -9.55
C LEU A 161 3.17 29.34 -10.09
N ILE A 162 3.84 30.49 -9.99
CA ILE A 162 3.33 31.76 -10.52
C ILE A 162 3.22 31.71 -12.04
N MET A 163 4.22 31.15 -12.72
CA MET A 163 4.21 30.98 -14.18
C MET A 163 3.01 30.15 -14.63
N ASN A 164 2.74 29.02 -13.97
CA ASN A 164 1.57 28.18 -14.29
C ASN A 164 0.24 28.91 -14.01
N LYS A 165 0.11 29.57 -12.85
CA LYS A 165 -1.11 30.30 -12.49
C LYS A 165 -1.46 31.45 -13.44
N ARG A 166 -0.44 32.05 -14.06
CA ARG A 166 -0.59 33.22 -14.95
C ARG A 166 -0.38 32.87 -16.42
N SER A 167 -0.30 31.57 -16.76
CA SER A 167 -0.09 31.09 -18.13
C SER A 167 1.16 31.71 -18.82
N LEU A 168 2.25 31.91 -18.07
CA LEU A 168 3.49 32.53 -18.56
C LEU A 168 4.47 31.54 -19.22
N ILE A 169 4.08 30.27 -19.33
CA ILE A 169 4.84 29.26 -20.08
C ILE A 169 4.17 29.12 -21.44
N THR A 170 4.91 29.34 -22.52
CA THR A 170 4.39 29.24 -23.90
C THR A 170 5.22 28.25 -24.70
N GLN A 171 4.92 28.07 -25.99
CA GLN A 171 5.76 27.28 -26.89
C GLN A 171 7.02 28.04 -27.37
N ASN A 172 7.08 29.35 -27.18
CA ASN A 172 8.23 30.15 -27.54
C ASN A 172 9.18 30.30 -26.34
N THR A 173 10.42 29.86 -26.53
CA THR A 173 11.48 29.88 -25.53
C THR A 173 11.74 31.27 -24.94
N GLU A 174 11.80 32.32 -25.77
CA GLU A 174 12.08 33.69 -25.34
C GLU A 174 10.92 34.28 -24.52
N LEU A 175 9.68 34.02 -24.94
CA LEU A 175 8.50 34.43 -24.19
C LEU A 175 8.44 33.75 -22.82
N THR A 176 8.78 32.45 -22.75
CA THR A 176 8.84 31.72 -21.47
C THR A 176 9.96 32.26 -20.57
N LYS A 177 11.13 32.58 -21.13
CA LYS A 177 12.24 33.23 -20.39
C LYS A 177 11.83 34.61 -19.86
N SER A 178 11.10 35.40 -20.66
CA SER A 178 10.53 36.68 -20.22
C SER A 178 9.46 36.50 -19.13
N GLY A 179 8.60 35.48 -19.29
CA GLY A 179 7.60 35.08 -18.31
C GLY A 179 8.22 34.68 -16.96
N LEU A 180 9.40 34.04 -16.98
CA LEU A 180 10.16 33.73 -15.77
C LEU A 180 10.61 35.01 -15.04
N ASN A 181 11.07 36.03 -15.78
CA ASN A 181 11.43 37.32 -15.19
C ASN A 181 10.22 38.00 -14.53
N LEU A 182 9.05 37.95 -15.17
CA LEU A 182 7.80 38.42 -14.55
C LEU A 182 7.45 37.62 -13.29
N ALA A 183 7.61 36.30 -13.30
CA ALA A 183 7.34 35.46 -12.14
C ALA A 183 8.27 35.77 -10.95
N LYS A 184 9.55 36.03 -11.21
CA LYS A 184 10.53 36.52 -10.21
C LYS A 184 10.07 37.83 -9.58
N LEU A 185 9.61 38.79 -10.40
CA LEU A 185 9.09 40.06 -9.93
C LEU A 185 7.86 39.85 -9.02
N TYR A 186 6.89 39.05 -9.45
CA TYR A 186 5.71 38.72 -8.65
C TYR A 186 6.07 38.03 -7.32
N SER A 187 7.02 37.10 -7.33
CA SER A 187 7.49 36.42 -6.11
C SER A 187 8.02 37.43 -5.10
N LYS A 188 8.89 38.35 -5.56
CA LYS A 188 9.47 39.41 -4.71
C LYS A 188 8.43 40.40 -4.19
N LEU A 189 7.45 40.77 -5.01
CA LEU A 189 6.33 41.61 -4.57
C LEU A 189 5.52 40.94 -3.45
N ASN A 190 5.24 39.64 -3.58
CA ASN A 190 4.51 38.87 -2.57
C ASN A 190 5.31 38.71 -1.26
N GLU A 191 6.63 38.50 -1.35
CA GLU A 191 7.52 38.48 -0.18
C GLU A 191 7.48 39.81 0.59
N ARG A 192 7.53 40.95 -0.11
CA ARG A 192 7.44 42.28 0.52
C ARG A 192 6.08 42.52 1.19
N LYS A 193 4.98 42.17 0.53
CA LYS A 193 3.62 42.29 1.11
C LYS A 193 3.43 41.47 2.38
N LYS A 194 4.09 40.31 2.49
CA LYS A 194 4.04 39.48 3.70
C LYS A 194 4.87 40.06 4.85
N LYS A 195 5.99 40.73 4.57
CA LYS A 195 6.84 41.35 5.60
C LYS A 195 6.28 42.66 6.17
N GLY A 196 5.43 43.35 5.41
CA GLY A 196 4.75 44.58 5.86
C GLY A 196 3.43 44.33 6.58
N LYS A 197 3.05 43.07 6.82
CA LYS A 197 1.97 42.66 7.72
C LYS A 197 2.57 42.11 9.00
#